data_AF-A0A7K4TTZ8-F1
#
_entry.id   AF-A0A7K4TTZ8-F1
#
_cell.length_a   1.000
_cell.length_b   1.000
_cell.length_c   1.000
_cell.angle_alpha   90.00
_cell.angle_beta   90.00
_cell.angle_gamma   90.00
#
_symmetry.space_group_name_H-M   'P 1'
#
loop_
_entity.id
_entity.type
_entity.pdbx_description
1 polymer ?
#
loop_
_entity_poly.entity_id
_entity_poly.type
_entity_poly.pdbx_seq_one_letter_code
_entity_poly.pdbx_strand_id
1 'polypeptide(L)'
;EMWATFALVVLFSDGVGDVRRLLECARSPRCPLALLEVTEVLHCMATLLSAMRDGGVPVSSRIHYNIFYCLSLMENSPGMVEPPEEMRMDLCSSGQADVRLTHEQQRILNHRIQPGQTVKIMALAGTGKTSTLVRYAEKFPELRFLYLAFNKAVVERGRRVFPRNVTCRTFHSLAYGSVGRYYKDKGKLNFSKMSVFSISFLLQHREGQSLFVRGKTVSQTLENFFSSWDEEICEEHVPLVFKNTRGRMQPVSREEKKINVEEAREIWHNMKKLDGDAEKRYKMTCDG
;
A
#
# COMPACT_ATOMS: atom_id res chain seq x y z
N GLU A 1 0.93 0.13 -45.99
CA GLU A 1 0.57 -1.29 -45.72
C GLU A 1 1.29 -1.85 -44.51
N MET A 2 2.63 -1.75 -44.45
CA MET A 2 3.47 -2.22 -43.34
C MET A 2 2.98 -1.77 -41.94
N TRP A 3 2.67 -0.48 -41.74
CA TRP A 3 2.18 0.06 -40.46
C TRP A 3 0.87 -0.56 -39.98
N ALA A 4 -0.04 -0.88 -40.90
CA ALA A 4 -1.30 -1.53 -40.56
C ALA A 4 -1.07 -2.97 -40.08
N THR A 5 -0.09 -3.66 -40.67
CA THR A 5 0.33 -4.99 -40.23
C THR A 5 0.94 -4.96 -38.83
N PHE A 6 1.82 -4.01 -38.53
CA PHE A 6 2.35 -3.83 -37.17
C PHE A 6 1.25 -3.51 -36.16
N ALA A 7 0.32 -2.63 -36.54
CA ALA A 7 -0.82 -2.30 -35.69
C ALA A 7 -1.70 -3.51 -35.40
N LEU A 8 -1.98 -4.34 -36.40
CA LEU A 8 -2.74 -5.59 -36.23
C LEU A 8 -2.01 -6.56 -35.30
N VAL A 9 -0.70 -6.81 -35.50
CA VAL A 9 0.06 -7.72 -34.64
C VAL A 9 0.10 -7.24 -33.19
N VAL A 10 0.21 -5.93 -32.96
CA VAL A 10 0.17 -5.34 -31.63
C VAL A 10 -1.22 -5.43 -30.99
N LEU A 11 -2.28 -5.16 -31.75
CA LEU A 11 -3.67 -5.25 -31.29
C LEU A 11 -4.09 -6.69 -30.94
N PHE A 12 -3.58 -7.67 -31.68
CA PHE A 12 -3.82 -9.10 -31.44
C PHE A 12 -2.75 -9.75 -30.55
N SER A 13 -1.80 -8.99 -30.00
CA SER A 13 -0.77 -9.55 -29.13
C SER A 13 -1.37 -10.11 -27.85
N ASP A 14 -1.04 -11.37 -27.55
CA ASP A 14 -1.52 -12.03 -26.33
C ASP A 14 -0.69 -11.67 -25.11
N GLY A 15 0.55 -11.23 -25.34
CA GLY A 15 1.38 -10.60 -24.34
C GLY A 15 2.61 -9.93 -24.93
N VAL A 16 3.45 -9.44 -24.03
CA VAL A 16 4.76 -8.83 -24.32
C VAL A 16 5.61 -9.72 -25.25
N GLY A 17 5.52 -11.05 -25.09
CA GLY A 17 6.32 -11.99 -25.88
C GLY A 17 6.04 -11.96 -27.39
N ASP A 18 4.80 -11.64 -27.81
CA ASP A 18 4.45 -11.58 -29.23
C ASP A 18 5.00 -10.30 -29.88
N VAL A 19 4.88 -9.18 -29.18
CA VAL A 19 5.46 -7.89 -29.60
C VAL A 19 7.00 -7.97 -29.61
N ARG A 20 7.60 -8.67 -28.65
CA ARG A 20 9.06 -8.89 -28.61
C ARG A 20 9.55 -9.76 -29.77
N ARG A 21 8.80 -10.80 -30.16
CA ARG A 21 9.14 -11.62 -31.34
C ARG A 21 9.12 -10.80 -32.62
N LEU A 22 8.17 -9.89 -32.77
CA LEU A 22 8.12 -8.95 -33.90
C LEU A 22 9.36 -8.02 -33.94
N LEU A 23 9.83 -7.57 -32.78
CA LEU A 23 11.07 -6.80 -32.66
C LEU A 23 12.33 -7.64 -32.94
N GLU A 24 12.37 -8.90 -32.49
CA GLU A 24 13.44 -9.85 -32.81
C GLU A 24 13.51 -10.14 -34.33
N CYS A 25 12.36 -10.25 -35.01
CA CYS A 25 12.30 -10.38 -36.46
C CYS A 25 12.87 -9.15 -37.19
N ALA A 26 12.59 -7.94 -36.69
CA ALA A 26 13.15 -6.69 -37.22
C ALA A 26 14.66 -6.54 -36.98
N ARG A 27 15.22 -7.26 -35.99
CA ARG A 27 16.68 -7.33 -35.75
C ARG A 27 17.41 -8.30 -36.68
N SER A 28 16.68 -9.12 -37.43
CA SER A 28 17.29 -10.07 -38.37
C SER A 28 17.93 -9.31 -39.55
N PRO A 29 19.17 -9.64 -39.97
CA PRO A 29 19.85 -9.01 -41.11
C PRO A 29 19.15 -9.23 -42.46
N ARG A 30 18.08 -10.04 -42.49
CA ARG A 30 17.23 -10.30 -43.66
C ARG A 30 15.97 -9.42 -43.68
N CYS A 31 15.74 -8.60 -42.65
CA CYS A 31 14.59 -7.71 -42.60
C CYS A 31 14.95 -6.37 -43.29
N PRO A 32 14.14 -5.88 -44.24
CA PRO A 32 14.37 -4.58 -44.88
C PRO A 32 14.04 -3.39 -43.98
N LEU A 33 13.50 -3.65 -42.78
CA LEU A 33 13.05 -2.65 -41.80
C LEU A 33 14.16 -2.33 -40.81
N ALA A 34 14.45 -1.05 -40.62
CA ALA A 34 15.38 -0.64 -39.59
C ALA A 34 14.71 -0.77 -38.21
N LEU A 35 15.47 -1.27 -37.22
CA LEU A 35 14.99 -1.37 -35.82
C LEU A 35 14.45 -0.04 -35.29
N LEU A 36 15.04 1.07 -35.74
CA LEU A 36 14.64 2.44 -35.39
C LEU A 36 13.19 2.74 -35.83
N GLU A 37 12.84 2.42 -37.08
CA GLU A 37 11.49 2.65 -37.64
C GLU A 37 10.42 1.86 -36.87
N VAL A 38 10.76 0.63 -36.46
CA VAL A 38 9.85 -0.20 -35.66
C VAL A 38 9.67 0.38 -34.26
N THR A 39 10.75 0.86 -33.63
CA THR A 39 10.65 1.49 -32.30
C THR A 39 9.90 2.81 -32.34
N GLU A 40 10.08 3.63 -33.37
CA GLU A 40 9.35 4.89 -33.54
C GLU A 40 7.85 4.65 -33.64
N VAL A 41 7.43 3.61 -34.37
CA VAL A 41 5.99 3.32 -34.46
C VAL A 41 5.42 2.70 -33.22
N LEU A 42 6.15 1.84 -32.51
CA LEU A 42 5.70 1.41 -31.19
C LEU A 42 5.57 2.61 -30.23
N HIS A 43 6.45 3.61 -30.29
CA HIS A 43 6.32 4.85 -29.53
C HIS A 43 5.07 5.65 -29.93
N CYS A 44 4.86 5.88 -31.22
CA CYS A 44 3.67 6.57 -31.72
C CYS A 44 2.38 5.86 -31.30
N MET A 45 2.34 4.52 -31.36
CA MET A 45 1.20 3.73 -30.93
C MET A 45 0.99 3.82 -29.41
N ALA A 46 2.04 3.77 -28.59
CA ALA A 46 1.93 3.93 -27.14
C ALA A 46 1.39 5.32 -26.78
N THR A 47 1.94 6.38 -27.38
CA THR A 47 1.49 7.76 -27.15
C THR A 47 0.04 7.96 -27.57
N LEU A 48 -0.37 7.41 -28.73
CA LEU A 48 -1.75 7.46 -29.20
C LEU A 48 -2.71 6.74 -28.23
N LEU A 49 -2.37 5.52 -27.81
CA LEU A 49 -3.18 4.75 -26.86
C LEU A 49 -3.31 5.45 -25.50
N SER A 50 -2.26 6.14 -25.05
CA SER A 50 -2.31 6.95 -23.83
C SER A 50 -3.24 8.16 -24.01
N ALA A 51 -3.11 8.90 -25.10
CA ALA A 51 -3.97 10.06 -25.40
C ALA A 51 -5.45 9.66 -25.55
N MET A 52 -5.73 8.52 -26.18
CA MET A 52 -7.09 7.96 -26.29
C MET A 52 -7.70 7.66 -24.92
N ARG A 53 -6.91 7.07 -24.00
CA ARG A 53 -7.37 6.80 -22.63
C ARG A 53 -7.68 8.08 -21.87
N ASP A 54 -6.81 9.08 -21.98
CA ASP A 54 -6.98 10.36 -21.30
C ASP A 54 -8.18 11.15 -21.88
N GLY A 55 -8.49 10.93 -23.16
CA GLY A 55 -9.70 11.41 -23.83
C GLY A 55 -10.98 10.60 -23.59
N GLY A 56 -10.95 9.61 -22.69
CA GLY A 56 -12.14 8.82 -22.31
C GLY A 56 -12.53 7.72 -23.29
N VAL A 57 -11.69 7.38 -24.27
CA VAL A 57 -11.93 6.26 -25.19
C VAL A 57 -11.65 4.93 -24.47
N PRO A 58 -12.56 3.95 -24.48
CA PRO A 58 -12.38 2.68 -23.80
C PRO A 58 -11.36 1.79 -24.53
N VAL A 59 -10.09 1.97 -24.18
CA VAL A 59 -8.96 1.18 -24.70
C VAL A 59 -8.42 0.27 -23.60
N SER A 60 -8.14 -0.99 -23.95
CA SER A 60 -7.55 -1.94 -23.00
C SER A 60 -6.17 -1.47 -22.55
N SER A 61 -5.99 -1.27 -21.24
CA SER A 61 -4.69 -0.92 -20.64
C SER A 61 -3.61 -1.97 -20.92
N ARG A 62 -4.00 -3.20 -21.29
CA ARG A 62 -3.08 -4.27 -21.65
C ARG A 62 -2.28 -3.95 -22.91
N ILE A 63 -2.91 -3.40 -23.94
CA ILE A 63 -2.25 -3.15 -25.23
C ILE A 63 -1.18 -2.06 -25.06
N HIS A 64 -1.56 -0.96 -24.40
CA HIS A 64 -0.61 0.09 -24.03
C HIS A 64 0.54 -0.46 -23.18
N TYR A 65 0.23 -1.26 -22.15
CA TYR A 65 1.25 -1.88 -21.30
C TYR A 65 2.20 -2.77 -22.10
N ASN A 66 1.70 -3.64 -22.99
CA ASN A 66 2.52 -4.55 -23.79
C ASN A 66 3.53 -3.79 -24.64
N ILE A 67 3.09 -2.72 -25.33
CA ILE A 67 3.94 -1.90 -26.18
C ILE A 67 4.98 -1.16 -25.34
N PHE A 68 4.50 -0.42 -24.33
CA PHE A 68 5.35 0.39 -23.45
C PHE A 68 6.40 -0.46 -22.75
N TYR A 69 6.01 -1.64 -22.27
CA TYR A 69 6.92 -2.56 -21.59
C TYR A 69 7.92 -3.21 -22.55
N CYS A 70 7.53 -3.54 -23.79
CA CYS A 70 8.49 -4.00 -24.81
C CYS A 70 9.54 -2.93 -25.13
N LEU A 71 9.11 -1.69 -25.34
CA LEU A 71 10.00 -0.55 -25.56
C LEU A 71 10.95 -0.37 -24.36
N SER A 72 10.42 -0.38 -23.14
CA SER A 72 11.24 -0.28 -21.93
C SER A 72 12.22 -1.45 -21.79
N LEU A 73 11.85 -2.68 -22.16
CA LEU A 73 12.77 -3.80 -22.15
C LEU A 73 13.89 -3.64 -23.18
N MET A 74 13.62 -3.05 -24.35
CA MET A 74 14.63 -2.78 -25.36
C MET A 74 15.62 -1.71 -24.91
N GLU A 75 15.13 -0.58 -24.45
CA GLU A 75 15.94 0.56 -24.01
C GLU A 75 16.82 0.22 -22.82
N ASN A 76 16.35 -0.70 -21.96
CA ASN A 76 17.04 -1.07 -20.73
C ASN A 76 17.64 -2.49 -20.79
N SER A 77 17.69 -3.13 -21.97
CA SER A 77 18.34 -4.44 -22.12
C SER A 77 19.87 -4.25 -21.99
N PRO A 78 20.57 -5.07 -21.20
CA PRO A 78 22.03 -4.99 -21.09
C PRO A 78 22.64 -5.50 -22.41
N GLY A 79 22.85 -4.58 -23.34
CA GLY A 79 23.44 -4.86 -24.65
C GLY A 79 23.96 -3.62 -25.39
N MET A 80 23.96 -2.44 -24.78
CA MET A 80 24.48 -1.22 -25.42
C MET A 80 25.39 -0.34 -24.54
N VAL A 81 25.69 -0.74 -23.30
CA VAL A 81 26.77 -0.15 -22.50
C VAL A 81 27.38 -1.28 -21.69
N GLU A 82 28.65 -1.62 -21.94
CA GLU A 82 29.39 -2.47 -21.01
C GLU A 82 29.42 -1.77 -19.64
N PRO A 83 28.95 -2.41 -18.57
CA PRO A 83 29.30 -1.93 -17.23
C PRO A 83 30.82 -2.05 -17.09
N PRO A 84 31.52 -1.06 -16.52
CA PRO A 84 32.93 -1.23 -16.15
C PRO A 84 33.09 -2.52 -15.34
N GLU A 85 34.14 -3.30 -15.63
CA GLU A 85 34.39 -4.68 -15.19
C GLU A 85 34.44 -4.94 -13.66
N GLU A 86 34.06 -4.00 -12.79
CA GLU A 86 34.27 -4.12 -11.34
C GLU A 86 33.04 -4.57 -10.53
N MET A 87 31.93 -4.95 -11.15
CA MET A 87 30.73 -5.38 -10.39
C MET A 87 30.17 -6.74 -10.82
N ARG A 88 31.05 -7.73 -10.99
CA ARG A 88 30.70 -9.15 -10.83
C ARG A 88 31.19 -9.64 -9.48
N MET A 89 30.58 -9.15 -8.40
CA MET A 89 30.73 -9.79 -7.09
C MET A 89 29.80 -11.00 -7.06
N ASP A 90 30.34 -12.16 -7.43
CA ASP A 90 29.77 -13.46 -7.13
C ASP A 90 29.62 -13.59 -5.61
N LEU A 91 28.39 -13.51 -5.11
CA LEU A 91 28.06 -13.83 -3.73
C LEU A 91 27.11 -15.03 -3.72
N CYS A 92 27.67 -16.20 -4.05
CA CYS A 92 27.11 -17.46 -3.60
C CYS A 92 27.54 -17.70 -2.15
N SER A 93 26.61 -17.49 -1.21
CA SER A 93 26.65 -18.15 0.10
C SER A 93 25.26 -18.24 0.71
N SER A 94 24.46 -19.16 0.18
CA SER A 94 23.60 -20.09 0.93
C SER A 94 22.80 -20.90 -0.10
N GLY A 95 22.70 -22.21 0.11
CA GLY A 95 22.19 -23.18 -0.86
C GLY A 95 20.68 -23.08 -1.15
N GLN A 96 20.27 -22.01 -1.82
CA GLN A 96 18.94 -21.86 -2.39
C GLN A 96 19.11 -21.66 -3.89
N ALA A 97 18.39 -22.47 -4.69
CA ALA A 97 18.41 -22.44 -6.15
C ALA A 97 18.49 -21.00 -6.67
N ASP A 98 19.37 -20.76 -7.64
CA ASP A 98 19.59 -19.45 -8.24
C ASP A 98 18.29 -18.95 -8.90
N VAL A 99 17.49 -18.22 -8.12
CA VAL A 99 16.22 -17.66 -8.60
C VAL A 99 16.58 -16.50 -9.50
N ARG A 100 16.54 -16.75 -10.81
CA ARG A 100 16.71 -15.72 -11.83
C ARG A 100 15.67 -14.62 -11.63
N LEU A 101 16.12 -13.43 -11.23
CA LEU A 101 15.27 -12.26 -11.03
C LEU A 101 14.78 -11.72 -12.38
N THR A 102 13.56 -11.17 -12.39
CA THR A 102 13.06 -10.45 -13.57
C THR A 102 13.77 -9.10 -13.74
N HIS A 103 13.63 -8.47 -14.90
CA HIS A 103 14.25 -7.16 -15.17
C HIS A 103 13.79 -6.10 -14.18
N GLU A 104 12.52 -6.09 -13.81
CA GLU A 104 11.93 -5.16 -12.86
C GLU A 104 12.41 -5.41 -11.43
N GLN A 105 12.51 -6.68 -11.03
CA GLN A 105 13.11 -7.04 -9.75
C GLN A 105 14.57 -6.57 -9.69
N GLN A 106 15.33 -6.77 -10.78
CA GLN A 106 16.70 -6.31 -10.86
C GLN A 106 16.80 -4.78 -10.81
N ARG A 107 15.90 -4.04 -11.46
CA ARG A 107 15.81 -2.56 -11.35
C ARG A 107 15.57 -2.14 -9.91
N ILE A 108 14.66 -2.80 -9.19
CA ILE A 108 14.42 -2.55 -7.77
C ILE A 108 15.71 -2.77 -6.97
N LEU A 109 16.40 -3.89 -7.17
CA LEU A 109 17.66 -4.20 -6.48
C LEU A 109 18.81 -3.25 -6.84
N ASN A 110 18.85 -2.72 -8.06
CA ASN A 110 19.85 -1.75 -8.49
C ASN A 110 19.56 -0.34 -7.99
N HIS A 111 18.36 -0.08 -7.49
CA HIS A 111 17.98 1.21 -6.96
C HIS A 111 18.37 1.33 -5.48
N ARG A 112 19.49 2.00 -5.19
CA ARG A 112 19.88 2.34 -3.81
C ARG A 112 19.06 3.53 -3.31
N ILE A 113 18.16 3.28 -2.35
CA ILE A 113 17.26 4.31 -1.80
C ILE A 113 18.09 5.34 -1.02
N GLN A 114 17.85 6.62 -1.29
CA GLN A 114 18.48 7.74 -0.60
C GLN A 114 17.63 8.25 0.57
N PRO A 115 18.24 8.91 1.58
CA PRO A 115 17.49 9.54 2.67
C PRO A 115 16.41 10.51 2.15
N GLY A 116 15.19 10.40 2.68
CA GLY A 116 14.04 11.21 2.27
C GLY A 116 13.31 10.71 1.01
N GLN A 117 13.85 9.73 0.31
CA GLN A 117 13.23 9.19 -0.90
C GLN A 117 12.11 8.20 -0.57
N THR A 118 10.96 8.36 -1.24
CA THR A 118 9.85 7.40 -1.18
C THR A 118 9.73 6.65 -2.50
N VAL A 119 9.71 5.31 -2.43
CA VAL A 119 9.58 4.42 -3.59
C VAL A 119 8.35 3.56 -3.45
N LYS A 120 7.51 3.52 -4.50
CA LYS A 120 6.31 2.68 -4.57
C LYS A 120 6.54 1.53 -5.55
N ILE A 121 6.52 0.31 -5.04
CA ILE A 121 6.61 -0.91 -5.87
C ILE A 121 5.20 -1.48 -6.07
N MET A 122 4.72 -1.43 -7.30
CA MET A 122 3.43 -2.03 -7.68
C MET A 122 3.65 -3.48 -8.09
N ALA A 123 2.98 -4.42 -7.42
CA ALA A 123 3.16 -5.84 -7.70
C ALA A 123 1.91 -6.65 -7.33
N LEU A 124 1.48 -7.51 -8.25
CA LEU A 124 0.29 -8.35 -8.10
C LEU A 124 0.49 -9.47 -7.07
N ALA A 125 -0.60 -10.13 -6.67
CA ALA A 125 -0.51 -11.29 -5.80
C ALA A 125 0.37 -12.38 -6.47
N GLY A 126 1.21 -13.05 -5.68
CA GLY A 126 2.09 -14.12 -6.18
C GLY A 126 3.35 -13.67 -6.94
N THR A 127 3.54 -12.40 -7.27
CA THR A 127 4.70 -11.94 -8.10
C THR A 127 6.00 -11.74 -7.32
N GLY A 128 6.18 -12.42 -6.19
CA GLY A 128 7.46 -12.38 -5.45
C GLY A 128 7.79 -11.05 -4.75
N LYS A 129 6.79 -10.28 -4.27
CA LYS A 129 7.03 -9.04 -3.50
C LYS A 129 7.99 -9.26 -2.32
N THR A 130 7.66 -10.21 -1.45
CA THR A 130 8.46 -10.49 -0.25
C THR A 130 9.84 -11.03 -0.62
N SER A 131 9.95 -11.92 -1.61
CA SER A 131 11.26 -12.43 -2.05
C SER A 131 12.13 -11.32 -2.64
N THR A 132 11.54 -10.39 -3.39
CA THR A 132 12.27 -9.22 -3.93
C THR A 132 12.81 -8.35 -2.78
N LEU A 133 12.02 -8.08 -1.75
CA LEU A 133 12.46 -7.30 -0.59
C LEU A 133 13.53 -8.02 0.24
N VAL A 134 13.47 -9.35 0.35
CA VAL A 134 14.51 -10.16 1.01
C VAL A 134 15.84 -9.97 0.28
N ARG A 135 15.86 -10.19 -1.04
CA ARG A 135 17.07 -9.99 -1.86
C ARG A 135 17.59 -8.56 -1.82
N TYR A 136 16.69 -7.57 -1.75
CA TYR A 136 17.07 -6.17 -1.57
C TYR A 136 17.81 -5.95 -0.25
N ALA A 137 17.29 -6.47 0.86
CA ALA A 137 17.91 -6.34 2.17
C ALA A 137 19.25 -7.09 2.28
N GLU A 138 19.39 -8.23 1.59
CA GLU A 138 20.64 -8.99 1.49
C GLU A 138 21.72 -8.23 0.70
N LYS A 139 21.34 -7.53 -0.37
CA LYS A 139 22.25 -6.75 -1.21
C LYS A 139 22.85 -5.54 -0.48
N PHE A 140 22.11 -4.97 0.48
CA PHE A 140 22.54 -3.81 1.26
C PHE A 140 22.65 -4.16 2.75
N PRO A 141 23.61 -5.03 3.15
CA PRO A 141 23.75 -5.51 4.52
C PRO A 141 24.14 -4.41 5.51
N GLU A 142 24.72 -3.31 5.02
CA GLU A 142 25.08 -2.14 5.82
C GLU A 142 23.86 -1.30 6.25
N LEU A 143 22.74 -1.43 5.54
CA LEU A 143 21.51 -0.72 5.85
C LEU A 143 20.67 -1.51 6.85
N ARG A 144 19.96 -0.78 7.71
CA ARG A 144 18.96 -1.36 8.62
C ARG A 144 17.57 -1.12 8.08
N PHE A 145 16.76 -2.16 8.01
CA PHE A 145 15.40 -2.10 7.50
C PHE A 145 14.38 -2.36 8.60
N LEU A 146 13.21 -1.74 8.46
CA LEU A 146 12.01 -2.03 9.23
C LEU A 146 10.94 -2.56 8.28
N TYR A 147 10.59 -3.84 8.43
CA TYR A 147 9.50 -4.47 7.70
C TYR A 147 8.21 -4.39 8.53
N LEU A 148 7.21 -3.68 8.01
CA LEU A 148 5.89 -3.52 8.63
C LEU A 148 4.81 -4.29 7.86
N ALA A 149 3.99 -5.03 8.60
CA ALA A 149 2.84 -5.73 8.05
C ALA A 149 1.67 -5.74 9.05
N PHE A 150 0.43 -5.84 8.57
CA PHE A 150 -0.75 -5.89 9.44
C PHE A 150 -0.84 -7.18 10.25
N ASN A 151 -0.64 -8.33 9.60
CA ASN A 151 -0.88 -9.63 10.20
C ASN A 151 0.36 -10.19 10.90
N LYS A 152 0.20 -10.64 12.14
CA LYS A 152 1.27 -11.31 12.90
C LYS A 152 1.86 -12.49 12.13
N ALA A 153 1.03 -13.30 11.46
CA ALA A 153 1.51 -14.43 10.65
C ALA A 153 2.47 -14.02 9.52
N VAL A 154 2.24 -12.86 8.89
CA VAL A 154 3.12 -12.31 7.84
C VAL A 154 4.44 -11.85 8.44
N VAL A 155 4.39 -11.21 9.61
CA VAL A 155 5.59 -10.82 10.37
C VAL A 155 6.42 -12.03 10.79
N GLU A 156 5.80 -13.08 11.33
CA GLU A 156 6.51 -14.31 11.73
C GLU A 156 7.14 -15.01 10.51
N ARG A 157 6.45 -15.03 9.37
CA ARG A 157 7.04 -15.51 8.11
C ARG A 157 8.22 -14.64 7.72
N GLY A 158 8.07 -13.31 7.78
CA GLY A 158 9.13 -12.34 7.52
C GLY A 158 10.38 -12.60 8.36
N ARG A 159 10.23 -12.80 9.67
CA ARG A 159 11.36 -13.09 10.58
C ARG A 159 12.16 -14.34 10.21
N ARG A 160 11.55 -15.30 9.52
CA ARG A 160 12.22 -16.54 9.08
C ARG A 160 12.98 -16.36 7.77
N VAL A 161 12.57 -15.41 6.92
CA VAL A 161 13.10 -15.26 5.55
C VAL A 161 13.96 -14.03 5.35
N PHE A 162 13.75 -12.97 6.14
CA PHE A 162 14.56 -11.76 6.02
C PHE A 162 15.92 -11.92 6.71
N PRO A 163 16.98 -11.28 6.18
CA PRO A 163 18.29 -11.24 6.83
C PRO A 163 18.27 -10.44 8.14
N ARG A 164 19.34 -10.59 8.93
CA ARG A 164 19.46 -10.05 10.30
C ARG A 164 19.38 -8.52 10.39
N ASN A 165 19.66 -7.81 9.30
CA ASN A 165 19.56 -6.35 9.21
C ASN A 165 18.10 -5.85 9.07
N VAL A 166 17.11 -6.75 9.02
CA VAL A 166 15.69 -6.41 8.93
C VAL A 166 14.95 -6.70 10.25
N THR A 167 14.34 -5.67 10.82
CA THR A 167 13.41 -5.82 11.94
C THR A 167 11.99 -5.97 11.43
N CYS A 168 11.33 -7.10 11.71
CA CYS A 168 9.94 -7.34 11.32
C CYS A 168 8.97 -7.07 12.48
N ARG A 169 8.00 -6.16 12.27
CA ARG A 169 6.98 -5.78 13.27
C ARG A 169 5.60 -5.58 12.66
N THR A 170 4.58 -5.64 13.50
CA THR A 170 3.24 -5.16 13.13
C THR A 170 3.14 -3.69 13.48
N PHE A 171 2.18 -2.98 12.86
CA PHE A 171 1.90 -1.58 13.23
C PHE A 171 1.58 -1.47 14.73
N HIS A 172 0.72 -2.35 15.25
CA HIS A 172 0.39 -2.39 16.68
C HIS A 172 1.61 -2.67 17.57
N SER A 173 2.52 -3.59 17.21
CA SER A 173 3.69 -3.88 18.05
C SER A 173 4.74 -2.78 18.00
N LEU A 174 4.82 -2.04 16.89
CA LEU A 174 5.62 -0.84 16.78
C LEU A 174 5.06 0.26 17.71
N ALA A 175 3.77 0.58 17.59
CA ALA A 175 3.10 1.61 18.38
C ALA A 175 3.06 1.27 19.88
N TYR A 176 2.84 0.00 20.22
CA TYR A 176 2.86 -0.44 21.62
C TYR A 176 4.24 -0.25 22.26
N GLY A 177 5.32 -0.53 21.51
CA GLY A 177 6.68 -0.36 21.99
C GLY A 177 7.06 1.11 22.23
N SER A 178 6.56 2.02 21.40
CA SER A 178 6.87 3.46 21.49
C SER A 178 5.96 4.21 22.47
N VAL A 179 4.66 3.92 22.48
CA VAL A 179 3.64 4.70 23.21
C VAL A 179 2.77 3.82 24.11
N GLY A 180 2.31 2.66 23.61
CA GLY A 180 1.34 1.84 24.34
C GLY A 180 1.82 1.32 25.70
N ARG A 181 3.13 1.17 25.90
CA ARG A 181 3.71 0.80 27.20
C ARG A 181 3.36 1.80 28.31
N TYR A 182 3.41 3.10 28.03
CA TYR A 182 3.07 4.13 29.02
C TYR A 182 1.61 4.00 29.50
N TYR A 183 0.69 3.73 28.57
CA TYR A 183 -0.72 3.49 28.90
C TYR A 183 -0.93 2.18 29.66
N LYS A 184 -0.19 1.12 29.31
CA LYS A 184 -0.26 -0.17 30.02
C LYS A 184 0.22 -0.03 31.46
N ASP A 185 1.36 0.61 31.67
CA ASP A 185 1.97 0.74 32.99
C ASP A 185 1.07 1.56 33.94
N LYS A 186 0.26 2.49 33.40
CA LYS A 186 -0.77 3.24 34.11
C LYS A 186 -2.14 2.53 34.19
N GLY A 187 -2.26 1.31 33.66
CA GLY A 187 -3.53 0.56 33.64
C GLY A 187 -4.62 1.16 32.74
N LYS A 188 -4.26 2.06 31.83
CA LYS A 188 -5.15 2.76 30.89
C LYS A 188 -5.19 2.14 29.49
N LEU A 189 -4.44 1.06 29.23
CA LEU A 189 -4.49 0.38 27.94
C LEU A 189 -5.59 -0.68 27.92
N ASN A 190 -6.42 -0.66 26.90
CA ASN A 190 -7.32 -1.73 26.53
C ASN A 190 -6.83 -2.41 25.24
N PHE A 191 -6.67 -3.73 25.27
CA PHE A 191 -6.24 -4.51 24.11
C PHE A 191 -7.38 -4.81 23.13
N SER A 192 -8.62 -4.45 23.49
CA SER A 192 -9.79 -4.54 22.64
C SER A 192 -10.38 -3.15 22.39
N LYS A 193 -11.25 -3.08 21.37
CA LYS A 193 -12.13 -1.92 21.15
C LYS A 193 -12.93 -1.60 22.42
N MET A 194 -13.17 -0.32 22.66
CA MET A 194 -14.04 0.08 23.75
C MET A 194 -15.45 -0.45 23.51
N SER A 195 -16.05 -1.04 24.55
CA SER A 195 -17.42 -1.51 24.44
C SER A 195 -18.37 -0.31 24.39
N VAL A 196 -19.42 -0.41 23.57
CA VAL A 196 -20.52 0.56 23.52
C VAL A 196 -21.10 0.81 24.92
N PHE A 197 -21.15 -0.24 25.74
CA PHE A 197 -21.59 -0.14 27.12
C PHE A 197 -20.68 0.79 27.93
N SER A 198 -19.36 0.61 27.87
CA SER A 198 -18.38 1.49 28.51
C SER A 198 -18.53 2.94 28.03
N ILE A 199 -18.65 3.15 26.72
CA ILE A 199 -18.85 4.49 26.14
C ILE A 199 -20.14 5.11 26.66
N SER A 200 -21.23 4.36 26.78
CA SER A 200 -22.52 4.89 27.25
C SER A 200 -22.50 5.45 28.68
N PHE A 201 -21.56 5.02 29.53
CA PHE A 201 -21.34 5.60 30.86
C PHE A 201 -20.50 6.88 30.85
N LEU A 202 -19.79 7.14 29.76
CA LEU A 202 -18.97 8.35 29.58
C LEU A 202 -19.76 9.52 29.00
N LEU A 203 -20.92 9.24 28.39
CA LEU A 203 -21.72 10.26 27.72
C LEU A 203 -22.28 11.29 28.70
N GLN A 204 -22.12 12.57 28.37
CA GLN A 204 -22.66 13.68 29.14
C GLN A 204 -24.11 14.00 28.75
N HIS A 205 -24.41 13.99 27.46
CA HIS A 205 -25.74 14.28 26.94
C HIS A 205 -26.67 13.08 27.14
N ARG A 206 -27.67 13.23 28.01
CA ARG A 206 -28.64 12.17 28.35
C ARG A 206 -30.03 12.33 27.72
N GLU A 207 -30.29 13.47 27.10
CA GLU A 207 -31.59 13.78 26.51
C GLU A 207 -31.68 13.36 25.04
N GLY A 208 -32.90 13.21 24.54
CA GLY A 208 -33.20 12.86 23.15
C GLY A 208 -33.07 11.37 22.86
N GLN A 209 -31.88 10.90 22.51
CA GLN A 209 -31.62 9.51 22.13
C GLN A 209 -31.29 8.61 23.32
N SER A 210 -31.55 7.31 23.16
CA SER A 210 -31.07 6.30 24.10
C SER A 210 -29.54 6.32 24.20
N LEU A 211 -29.01 6.32 25.42
CA LEU A 211 -27.56 6.28 25.69
C LEU A 211 -26.82 5.14 24.98
N PHE A 212 -27.48 4.00 24.79
CA PHE A 212 -26.88 2.88 24.07
C PHE A 212 -26.79 3.15 22.57
N VAL A 213 -27.80 3.80 21.99
CA VAL A 213 -27.80 4.20 20.58
C VAL A 213 -26.75 5.29 20.35
N ARG A 214 -26.70 6.30 21.22
CA ARG A 214 -25.67 7.34 21.18
C ARG A 214 -24.26 6.77 21.40
N GLY A 215 -24.13 5.81 22.31
CA GLY A 215 -22.86 5.10 22.53
C GLY A 215 -22.37 4.39 21.25
N LYS A 216 -23.28 3.86 20.43
CA LYS A 216 -22.91 3.27 19.12
C LYS A 216 -22.45 4.33 18.13
N THR A 217 -23.17 5.45 18.01
CA THR A 217 -22.80 6.51 17.07
C THR A 217 -21.48 7.17 17.45
N VAL A 218 -21.25 7.42 18.74
CA VAL A 218 -19.97 7.93 19.27
C VAL A 218 -18.84 6.90 19.06
N SER A 219 -19.08 5.62 19.36
CA SER A 219 -18.11 4.56 19.08
C SER A 219 -17.72 4.52 17.60
N GLN A 220 -18.69 4.59 16.70
CA GLN A 220 -18.44 4.61 15.26
C GLN A 220 -17.70 5.89 14.82
N THR A 221 -18.01 7.02 15.45
CA THR A 221 -17.34 8.31 15.18
C THR A 221 -15.85 8.22 15.53
N LEU A 222 -15.52 7.64 16.68
CA LEU A 222 -14.12 7.39 17.08
C LEU A 222 -13.41 6.43 16.12
N GLU A 223 -14.07 5.34 15.71
CA GLU A 223 -13.50 4.39 14.75
C GLU A 223 -13.24 5.03 13.37
N ASN A 224 -14.16 5.87 12.90
CA ASN A 224 -14.00 6.59 11.64
C ASN A 224 -12.84 7.60 11.75
N PHE A 225 -12.68 8.27 12.89
CA PHE A 225 -11.54 9.15 13.14
C PHE A 225 -10.20 8.39 13.21
N PHE A 226 -10.15 7.25 13.91
CA PHE A 226 -8.92 6.45 13.98
C PHE A 226 -8.47 5.87 12.64
N SER A 227 -9.39 5.79 11.68
CA SER A 227 -9.11 5.34 10.31
C SER A 227 -8.97 6.48 9.30
N SER A 228 -9.08 7.74 9.73
CA SER A 228 -8.88 8.91 8.88
C SER A 228 -7.46 9.46 8.98
N TRP A 229 -7.16 10.45 8.13
CA TRP A 229 -5.90 11.20 8.16
C TRP A 229 -6.05 12.53 8.89
N ASP A 230 -7.21 12.78 9.49
CA ASP A 230 -7.55 14.07 10.09
C ASP A 230 -6.89 14.23 11.46
N GLU A 231 -6.46 15.45 11.78
CA GLU A 231 -5.84 15.76 13.08
C GLU A 231 -6.87 15.88 14.21
N GLU A 232 -8.12 16.22 13.85
CA GLU A 232 -9.23 16.44 14.79
C GLU A 232 -10.52 15.74 14.36
N ILE A 233 -11.33 15.36 15.34
CA ILE A 233 -12.66 14.79 15.09
C ILE A 233 -13.58 15.89 14.55
N CYS A 234 -14.04 15.77 13.30
CA CYS A 234 -15.05 16.61 12.67
C CYS A 234 -16.39 15.86 12.41
N GLU A 235 -17.41 16.58 11.92
CA GLU A 235 -18.74 16.02 11.60
C GLU A 235 -18.73 14.93 10.51
N GLU A 236 -17.69 14.88 9.67
CA GLU A 236 -17.56 13.87 8.61
C GLU A 236 -17.29 12.47 9.17
N HIS A 237 -16.73 12.39 10.38
CA HIS A 237 -16.55 11.10 11.07
C HIS A 237 -17.86 10.55 11.62
N VAL A 238 -18.92 11.35 11.76
CA VAL A 238 -20.19 10.87 12.31
C VAL A 238 -20.93 10.06 11.24
N PRO A 239 -21.41 8.85 11.55
CA PRO A 239 -22.18 8.06 10.59
C PRO A 239 -23.42 8.84 10.09
N LEU A 240 -23.73 8.72 8.80
CA LEU A 240 -24.90 9.38 8.21
C LEU A 240 -26.23 8.82 8.71
N VAL A 241 -26.23 7.53 9.06
CA VAL A 241 -27.41 6.80 9.52
C VAL A 241 -27.08 5.95 10.74
N PHE A 242 -28.07 5.73 11.59
CA PHE A 242 -27.95 4.87 12.76
C PHE A 242 -29.18 3.97 12.90
N LYS A 243 -29.03 2.88 13.65
CA LYS A 243 -30.11 1.95 13.98
C LYS A 243 -30.70 2.30 15.34
N ASN A 244 -31.99 2.66 15.38
CA ASN A 244 -32.66 3.02 16.63
C ASN A 244 -33.01 1.78 17.49
N THR A 245 -33.60 2.00 18.65
CA THR A 245 -34.00 0.93 19.61
C THR A 245 -35.01 -0.07 19.04
N ARG A 246 -35.78 0.33 18.02
CA ARG A 246 -36.74 -0.54 17.30
C ARG A 246 -36.12 -1.24 16.09
N GLY A 247 -34.81 -1.10 15.91
CA GLY A 247 -34.08 -1.70 14.80
C GLY A 247 -34.27 -1.02 13.44
N ARG A 248 -34.90 0.16 13.38
CA ARG A 248 -35.09 0.91 12.14
C ARG A 248 -33.89 1.83 11.88
N MET A 249 -33.48 1.94 10.61
CA MET A 249 -32.46 2.89 10.19
C MET A 249 -33.06 4.30 10.14
N GLN A 250 -32.35 5.28 10.70
CA GLN A 250 -32.73 6.69 10.70
C GLN A 250 -31.51 7.56 10.39
N PRO A 251 -31.69 8.69 9.67
CA PRO A 251 -30.60 9.63 9.46
C PRO A 251 -30.21 10.30 10.79
N VAL A 252 -28.92 10.58 10.95
CA VAL A 252 -28.44 11.39 12.08
C VAL A 252 -28.75 12.87 11.78
N SER A 253 -29.48 13.54 12.66
CA SER A 253 -29.80 14.97 12.52
C SER A 253 -28.54 15.82 12.69
N ARG A 254 -28.57 17.08 12.25
CA ARG A 254 -27.42 17.99 12.40
C ARG A 254 -27.08 18.24 13.86
N GLU A 255 -28.08 18.33 14.72
CA GLU A 255 -27.92 18.51 16.17
C GLU A 255 -27.21 17.30 16.78
N GLU A 256 -27.65 16.08 16.44
CA GLU A 256 -27.02 14.85 16.92
C GLU A 256 -25.60 14.65 16.36
N LYS A 257 -25.31 15.15 15.15
CA LYS A 257 -23.92 15.16 14.66
C LYS A 257 -23.01 15.98 15.56
N LYS A 258 -23.42 17.20 15.91
CA LYS A 258 -22.64 18.08 16.81
C LYS A 258 -22.40 17.43 18.16
N ILE A 259 -23.45 16.87 18.77
CA ILE A 259 -23.35 16.16 20.05
C ILE A 259 -22.37 14.98 19.94
N ASN A 260 -22.48 14.15 18.89
CA ASN A 260 -21.57 13.01 18.72
C ASN A 260 -20.10 13.44 18.57
N VAL A 261 -19.83 14.55 17.88
CA VAL A 261 -18.47 15.11 17.74
C VAL A 261 -17.96 15.60 19.09
N GLU A 262 -18.75 16.37 19.83
CA GLU A 262 -18.36 16.90 21.14
C GLU A 262 -18.04 15.78 22.14
N GLU A 263 -18.93 14.79 22.25
CA GLU A 263 -18.74 13.60 23.10
C GLU A 263 -17.49 12.80 22.69
N ALA A 264 -17.29 12.57 21.39
CA ALA A 264 -16.12 11.85 20.89
C ALA A 264 -14.82 12.63 21.16
N ARG A 265 -14.82 13.96 21.02
CA ARG A 265 -13.67 14.83 21.33
C ARG A 265 -13.31 14.77 22.81
N GLU A 266 -14.30 14.82 23.69
CA GLU A 266 -14.06 14.73 25.13
C GLU A 266 -13.47 13.36 25.51
N ILE A 267 -14.08 12.28 25.03
CA ILE A 267 -13.59 10.92 25.25
C ILE A 267 -12.15 10.79 24.76
N TRP A 268 -11.86 11.24 23.54
CA TRP A 268 -10.52 11.21 22.97
C TRP A 268 -9.50 12.04 23.76
N HIS A 269 -9.89 13.24 24.18
CA HIS A 269 -9.06 14.11 25.00
C HIS A 269 -8.70 13.44 26.34
N ASN A 270 -9.65 12.77 26.98
CA ASN A 270 -9.45 12.07 28.26
C ASN A 270 -8.73 10.71 28.10
N MET A 271 -8.86 10.05 26.94
CA MET A 271 -8.06 8.86 26.59
C MET A 271 -6.56 9.20 26.55
N LYS A 272 -6.19 10.35 25.97
CA LYS A 272 -4.79 10.79 25.82
C LYS A 272 -4.08 11.18 27.14
N LYS A 273 -4.80 11.60 28.17
CA LYS A 273 -4.20 12.02 29.45
C LYS A 273 -3.59 10.82 30.18
N LEU A 274 -2.30 10.87 30.49
CA LEU A 274 -1.62 9.81 31.26
C LEU A 274 -1.77 9.97 32.78
N ASP A 275 -1.88 11.21 33.26
CA ASP A 275 -2.02 11.53 34.67
C ASP A 275 -3.46 11.96 34.98
N GLY A 276 -4.05 11.35 36.02
CA GLY A 276 -5.45 11.51 36.40
C GLY A 276 -6.02 10.21 36.95
N ASP A 277 -5.78 9.96 38.24
CA ASP A 277 -6.60 9.04 39.04
C ASP A 277 -8.01 9.67 39.10
N ALA A 278 -9.08 9.02 38.64
CA ALA A 278 -9.98 8.46 39.65
C ALA A 278 -10.85 7.27 39.20
N GLU A 279 -10.97 6.90 37.92
CA GLU A 279 -11.92 5.81 37.57
C GLU A 279 -11.49 4.78 36.51
N LYS A 280 -10.31 4.90 35.87
CA LYS A 280 -9.87 3.96 34.80
C LYS A 280 -10.91 3.74 33.67
N ARG A 281 -11.90 4.64 33.55
CA ARG A 281 -13.03 4.50 32.60
C ARG A 281 -12.63 4.84 31.17
N TYR A 282 -11.78 5.86 31.00
CA TYR A 282 -11.20 6.23 29.72
C TYR A 282 -9.95 5.39 29.47
N LYS A 283 -10.04 4.44 28.53
CA LYS A 283 -8.93 3.57 28.19
C LYS A 283 -8.53 3.77 26.75
N MET A 284 -7.23 3.84 26.51
CA MET A 284 -6.64 3.87 25.19
C MET A 284 -6.83 2.53 24.50
N THR A 285 -7.19 2.52 23.22
CA THR A 285 -7.40 1.28 22.46
C THR A 285 -6.19 0.95 21.60
N CYS A 286 -6.19 -0.21 20.97
CA CYS A 286 -5.12 -0.62 20.06
C CYS A 286 -5.12 0.15 18.73
N ASP A 287 -6.27 0.69 18.33
CA ASP A 287 -6.46 1.36 17.03
C ASP A 287 -6.40 2.88 17.15
N GLY A 288 -6.36 3.40 18.38
CA GLY A 288 -6.47 4.81 18.72
C GLY A 288 -6.47 4.98 20.22
#